data_AF-A0A0S9QH20-F1
#
_entry.id   AF-A0A0S9QH20-F1
#
_cell.length_a   1.000
_cell.length_b   1.000
_cell.length_c   1.000
_cell.angle_alpha   90.00
_cell.angle_beta   90.00
_cell.angle_gamma   90.00
#
_symmetry.space_group_name_H-M   'P 1'
#
loop_
_entity.id
_entity.type
_entity.pdbx_description
1 polymer ?
#
loop_
_entity_poly.entity_id
_entity_poly.type
_entity_poly.pdbx_seq_one_letter_code
_entity_poly.pdbx_strand_id
1 'polypeptide(L)'
;MIRSCTLSLLALGLLAGPALAQPKGDPDWPCVQRKVSTLSPGTVWTGPDLAEAGAWGDDFEAAQLAQKIASRRTPLNEVDPLLDAFGETAGAEKGKRLTRVFAGVFEVLNGERNKVIAGIGRYAQGQRRMAERIRDEADKISATKDGPSAQDARDMPKEASELETKFAWDRRIFQERSQSLTYVCEVPTLLEQRLGEIARKIQARL
;
A
#
# COMPACT_ATOMS: atom_id res chain seq x y z
N MET A 1 14.98 75.12 9.79
CA MET A 1 15.49 74.08 10.71
C MET A 1 14.62 72.84 10.57
N ILE A 2 15.28 71.73 10.28
CA ILE A 2 14.76 70.42 9.91
C ILE A 2 14.03 69.79 11.10
N ARG A 3 12.88 69.14 10.86
CA ARG A 3 12.52 67.87 11.51
C ARG A 3 11.34 67.20 10.80
N SER A 4 11.70 66.42 9.79
CA SER A 4 10.91 65.30 9.27
C SER A 4 10.85 64.21 10.34
N CYS A 5 9.66 63.77 10.76
CA CYS A 5 9.44 62.49 11.44
C CYS A 5 7.95 62.19 11.47
N THR A 6 7.48 61.36 10.53
CA THR A 6 6.43 60.35 10.70
C THR A 6 6.23 59.69 9.34
N LEU A 7 7.14 58.78 9.00
CA LEU A 7 6.92 57.77 7.96
C LEU A 7 6.82 56.43 8.66
N SER A 8 5.94 55.58 8.13
CA SER A 8 5.93 54.13 8.31
C SER A 8 5.16 53.56 9.49
N LEU A 9 3.83 53.66 9.43
CA LEU A 9 2.92 52.69 10.04
C LEU A 9 1.86 52.34 8.98
N LEU A 10 1.60 51.04 8.80
CA LEU A 10 0.72 50.38 7.81
C LEU A 10 1.39 49.86 6.53
N ALA A 11 2.12 48.75 6.65
CA ALA A 11 2.26 47.78 5.54
C ALA A 11 2.61 46.35 6.02
N LEU A 12 2.03 45.88 7.14
CA LEU A 12 2.30 44.53 7.68
C LEU A 12 1.07 43.61 7.69
N GLY A 13 0.21 43.68 6.67
CA GLY A 13 -1.09 43.01 6.65
C GLY A 13 -1.33 41.95 5.57
N LEU A 14 -0.32 41.49 4.82
CA LEU A 14 -0.55 40.71 3.59
C LEU A 14 0.24 39.39 3.43
N LEU A 15 0.78 38.81 4.50
CA LEU A 15 1.48 37.52 4.44
C LEU A 15 0.72 36.34 5.10
N ALA A 16 -0.55 36.51 5.46
CA ALA A 16 -1.39 35.39 5.86
C ALA A 16 -1.85 34.60 4.62
N GLY A 17 -0.94 33.82 4.04
CA GLY A 17 -1.31 32.79 3.07
C GLY A 17 -2.27 31.79 3.72
N PRO A 18 -3.22 31.20 2.98
CA PRO A 18 -4.14 30.21 3.53
C PRO A 18 -3.34 29.03 4.09
N ALA A 19 -3.37 28.86 5.42
CA ALA A 19 -2.91 27.65 6.05
C ALA A 19 -3.91 26.53 5.71
N LEU A 20 -3.69 25.88 4.56
CA LEU A 20 -4.43 24.66 4.24
C LEU A 20 -4.06 23.62 5.29
N ALA A 21 -5.05 23.25 6.11
CA ALA A 21 -4.93 22.18 7.08
C ALA A 21 -4.42 20.93 6.36
N GLN A 22 -3.27 20.40 6.81
CA GLN A 22 -2.76 19.14 6.29
C GLN A 22 -3.85 18.07 6.53
N PRO A 23 -4.25 17.29 5.51
CA PRO A 23 -5.24 16.24 5.68
C PRO A 23 -4.80 15.32 6.83
N LYS A 24 -5.68 15.14 7.81
CA LYS A 24 -5.41 14.25 8.94
C LYS A 24 -5.13 12.85 8.37
N GLY A 25 -3.99 12.27 8.74
CA GLY A 25 -3.61 10.93 8.30
C GLY A 25 -4.65 9.90 8.70
N ASP A 26 -4.84 8.88 7.86
CA ASP A 26 -5.69 7.73 8.17
C ASP A 26 -5.10 6.99 9.39
N PRO A 27 -5.77 6.99 10.56
CA PRO A 27 -5.23 6.37 11.78
C PRO A 27 -5.13 4.84 11.65
N ASP A 28 -5.82 4.24 10.68
CA ASP A 28 -5.79 2.81 10.40
C ASP A 28 -4.81 2.47 9.25
N TRP A 29 -3.99 3.41 8.81
CA TRP A 29 -2.96 3.17 7.80
C TRP A 29 -1.56 3.09 8.43
N PRO A 30 -0.89 1.92 8.36
CA PRO A 30 0.34 1.67 9.11
C PRO A 30 1.63 2.00 8.34
N CYS A 31 1.55 2.30 7.05
CA CYS A 31 2.71 2.50 6.18
C CYS A 31 3.13 3.97 6.11
N VAL A 32 4.43 4.22 5.92
CA VAL A 32 5.00 5.58 5.75
C VAL A 32 4.43 6.28 4.51
N GLN A 33 4.21 5.53 3.42
CA GLN A 33 3.59 6.05 2.20
C GLN A 33 2.12 6.37 2.44
N ARG A 34 1.60 7.43 1.82
CA ARG A 34 0.17 7.74 1.89
C ARG A 34 -0.66 6.63 1.25
N LYS A 35 -1.82 6.35 1.84
CA LYS A 35 -2.79 5.43 1.28
C LYS A 35 -3.38 6.01 -0.01
N VAL A 36 -3.05 5.40 -1.15
CA VAL A 36 -3.62 5.75 -2.45
C VAL A 36 -4.35 4.52 -2.97
N SER A 37 -5.68 4.57 -3.04
CA SER A 37 -6.49 3.37 -3.29
C SER A 37 -6.55 2.93 -4.75
N THR A 38 -6.22 3.79 -5.71
CA THR A 38 -6.28 3.48 -7.15
C THR A 38 -5.19 4.26 -7.88
N LEU A 39 -4.53 3.63 -8.83
CA LEU A 39 -3.60 4.32 -9.73
C LEU A 39 -4.35 4.98 -10.88
N SER A 40 -3.74 6.02 -11.47
CA SER A 40 -4.16 6.54 -12.77
C SER A 40 -3.27 5.91 -13.86
N PRO A 41 -3.84 5.41 -14.98
CA PRO A 41 -3.04 4.89 -16.08
C PRO A 41 -2.02 5.92 -16.60
N GLY A 42 -2.40 7.20 -16.64
CA GLY A 42 -1.54 8.28 -17.12
C GLY A 42 -0.29 8.54 -16.27
N THR A 43 -0.17 7.93 -15.09
CA THR A 43 1.06 7.99 -14.27
C THR A 43 2.16 7.07 -14.81
N VAL A 44 1.80 6.02 -15.55
CA VAL A 44 2.74 4.98 -16.04
C VAL A 44 2.70 4.79 -17.56
N TRP A 45 1.69 5.34 -18.24
CA TRP A 45 1.47 5.18 -19.67
C TRP A 45 1.59 6.49 -20.41
N THR A 46 2.38 6.49 -21.48
CA THR A 46 2.56 7.59 -22.43
C THR A 46 2.36 7.12 -23.88
N GLY A 47 1.68 5.99 -24.09
CA GLY A 47 1.32 5.49 -25.42
C GLY A 47 -0.04 6.01 -25.91
N PRO A 48 -0.62 5.39 -26.94
CA PRO A 48 -1.95 5.73 -27.47
C PRO A 48 -3.05 5.72 -26.41
N ASP A 49 -4.16 6.40 -26.69
CA ASP A 49 -5.31 6.44 -25.78
C ASP A 49 -5.87 5.02 -25.55
N LEU A 50 -6.05 4.67 -24.28
CA LEU A 50 -6.60 3.38 -23.87
C LEU A 50 -8.06 3.24 -24.29
N ALA A 51 -8.80 4.35 -24.37
CA ALA A 51 -10.20 4.34 -24.79
C ALA A 51 -10.34 3.93 -26.27
N GLU A 52 -9.42 4.36 -27.13
CA GLU A 52 -9.39 4.00 -28.57
C GLU A 52 -9.09 2.51 -28.81
N ALA A 53 -8.38 1.87 -27.88
CA ALA A 53 -8.14 0.44 -27.92
C ALA A 53 -9.42 -0.39 -27.65
N GLY A 54 -10.44 0.18 -27.01
CA GLY A 54 -11.64 -0.55 -26.58
C GLY A 54 -11.40 -1.40 -25.33
N ALA A 55 -12.37 -2.25 -24.96
CA ALA A 55 -12.21 -3.06 -23.76
C ALA A 55 -11.08 -4.07 -23.94
N TRP A 56 -10.19 -4.18 -22.93
CA TRP A 56 -9.02 -5.04 -23.02
C TRP A 56 -9.36 -6.53 -23.16
N GLY A 57 -10.55 -6.94 -22.70
CA GLY A 57 -11.07 -8.30 -22.81
C GLY A 57 -11.61 -8.68 -24.20
N ASP A 58 -11.76 -7.71 -25.11
CA ASP A 58 -12.31 -7.96 -26.46
C ASP A 58 -11.32 -8.67 -27.39
N ASP A 59 -10.03 -8.69 -27.03
CA ASP A 59 -8.98 -9.44 -27.72
C ASP A 59 -8.45 -10.52 -26.78
N PHE A 60 -8.89 -11.76 -27.01
CA PHE A 60 -8.55 -12.90 -26.15
C PHE A 60 -7.05 -13.12 -26.01
N GLU A 61 -6.29 -12.98 -27.10
CA GLU A 61 -4.84 -13.17 -27.10
C GLU A 61 -4.13 -12.05 -26.32
N ALA A 62 -4.56 -10.80 -26.52
CA ALA A 62 -4.05 -9.66 -25.76
C ALA A 62 -4.37 -9.80 -24.26
N ALA A 63 -5.60 -10.22 -23.92
CA ALA A 63 -6.03 -10.45 -22.55
C ALA A 63 -5.26 -11.59 -21.88
N GLN A 64 -5.00 -12.69 -22.60
CA GLN A 64 -4.18 -13.80 -22.10
C GLN A 64 -2.74 -13.36 -21.85
N LEU A 65 -2.15 -12.61 -22.78
CA LEU A 65 -0.81 -12.07 -22.60
C LEU A 65 -0.74 -11.12 -21.41
N ALA A 66 -1.71 -10.20 -21.29
CA ALA A 66 -1.79 -9.25 -20.19
C ALA A 66 -1.82 -9.96 -18.83
N GLN A 67 -2.66 -10.99 -18.67
CA GLN A 67 -2.70 -11.79 -17.44
C GLN A 67 -1.37 -12.51 -17.17
N LYS A 68 -0.76 -13.08 -18.23
CA LYS A 68 0.52 -13.78 -18.11
C LYS A 68 1.64 -12.83 -17.65
N ILE A 69 1.85 -11.71 -18.33
CA ILE A 69 2.94 -10.79 -17.99
C ILE A 69 2.67 -9.98 -16.72
N ALA A 70 1.41 -9.74 -16.35
CA ALA A 70 1.09 -9.12 -15.06
C ALA A 70 1.44 -10.04 -13.88
N SER A 71 1.28 -11.36 -14.02
CA SER A 71 1.55 -12.34 -12.97
C SER A 71 2.95 -12.21 -12.39
N ARG A 72 3.06 -12.11 -11.06
CA ARG A 72 4.35 -12.15 -10.34
C ARG A 72 5.14 -13.44 -10.55
N ARG A 73 4.48 -14.51 -11.03
CA ARG A 73 5.14 -15.77 -11.38
C ARG A 73 5.91 -15.71 -12.70
N THR A 74 5.68 -14.68 -13.51
CA THR A 74 6.44 -14.43 -14.74
C THR A 74 7.58 -13.47 -14.42
N PRO A 75 8.84 -13.92 -14.43
CA PRO A 75 10.00 -13.05 -14.28
C PRO A 75 10.01 -11.89 -15.29
N LEU A 76 10.52 -10.72 -14.90
CA LEU A 76 10.53 -9.54 -15.78
C LEU A 76 11.35 -9.72 -17.06
N ASN A 77 12.38 -10.57 -17.03
CA ASN A 77 13.19 -10.92 -18.19
C ASN A 77 12.45 -11.83 -19.20
N GLU A 78 11.38 -12.51 -18.78
CA GLU A 78 10.53 -13.28 -19.69
C GLU A 78 9.46 -12.42 -20.39
N VAL A 79 9.25 -11.18 -19.95
CA VAL A 79 8.23 -10.30 -20.54
C VAL A 79 8.59 -9.88 -21.96
N ASP A 80 9.86 -9.58 -22.22
CA ASP A 80 10.33 -9.17 -23.55
C ASP A 80 10.03 -10.21 -24.65
N PRO A 81 10.48 -11.48 -24.54
CA PRO A 81 10.20 -12.47 -25.58
C PRO A 81 8.70 -12.77 -25.75
N LEU A 82 7.88 -12.63 -24.70
CA LEU A 82 6.43 -12.77 -24.80
C LEU A 82 5.78 -11.64 -25.59
N LEU A 83 6.25 -10.40 -25.40
CA LEU A 83 5.79 -9.25 -26.17
C LEU A 83 6.28 -9.29 -27.62
N ASP A 84 7.50 -9.78 -27.85
CA ASP A 84 8.07 -9.94 -29.20
C ASP A 84 7.24 -10.96 -30.01
N ALA A 85 7.01 -12.14 -29.45
CA ALA A 85 6.19 -13.18 -30.08
C ALA A 85 4.74 -12.71 -30.37
N PHE A 86 4.16 -11.93 -29.45
CA PHE A 86 2.85 -11.32 -29.70
C PHE A 86 2.91 -10.30 -30.84
N GLY A 87 3.94 -9.45 -30.87
CA GLY A 87 4.13 -8.44 -31.89
C GLY A 87 4.25 -9.01 -33.31
N GLU A 88 4.89 -10.17 -33.46
CA GLU A 88 5.02 -10.89 -34.75
C GLU A 88 3.68 -11.37 -35.30
N THR A 89 2.73 -11.73 -34.43
CA THR A 89 1.40 -12.23 -34.79
C THR A 89 0.31 -11.16 -34.74
N ALA A 90 0.67 -9.93 -34.34
CA ALA A 90 -0.29 -8.86 -34.07
C ALA A 90 -0.94 -8.25 -35.33
N GLY A 91 -0.34 -8.45 -36.51
CA GLY A 91 -0.86 -7.97 -37.79
C GLY A 91 -0.89 -6.44 -37.91
N ALA A 92 -1.76 -5.92 -38.78
CA ALA A 92 -1.85 -4.48 -39.08
C ALA A 92 -2.27 -3.62 -37.86
N GLU A 93 -3.01 -4.21 -36.92
CA GLU A 93 -3.51 -3.53 -35.72
C GLU A 93 -2.55 -3.65 -34.52
N LYS A 94 -1.26 -3.94 -34.76
CA LYS A 94 -0.26 -4.20 -33.70
C LYS A 94 -0.28 -3.16 -32.58
N GLY A 95 -0.24 -1.87 -32.92
CA GLY A 95 -0.26 -0.78 -31.92
C GLY A 95 -1.51 -0.80 -31.05
N LYS A 96 -2.69 -1.01 -31.65
CA LYS A 96 -3.96 -1.13 -30.93
C LYS A 96 -3.99 -2.35 -30.02
N ARG A 97 -3.52 -3.50 -30.51
CA ARG A 97 -3.45 -4.76 -29.74
C ARG A 97 -2.47 -4.64 -28.56
N LEU A 98 -1.29 -4.06 -28.75
CA LEU A 98 -0.35 -3.79 -27.66
C LEU A 98 -0.90 -2.79 -26.63
N THR A 99 -1.65 -1.79 -27.08
CA THR A 99 -2.35 -0.86 -26.18
C THR A 99 -3.40 -1.60 -25.34
N ARG A 100 -4.13 -2.58 -25.92
CA ARG A 100 -5.01 -3.48 -25.14
C ARG A 100 -4.26 -4.33 -24.13
N VAL A 101 -3.10 -4.86 -24.50
CA VAL A 101 -2.25 -5.62 -23.57
C VAL A 101 -1.90 -4.75 -22.36
N PHE A 102 -1.47 -3.51 -22.59
CA PHE A 102 -1.19 -2.60 -21.49
C PHE A 102 -2.44 -2.32 -20.64
N ALA A 103 -3.58 -2.02 -21.26
CA ALA A 103 -4.83 -1.78 -20.53
C ALA A 103 -5.19 -2.98 -19.62
N GLY A 104 -5.03 -4.21 -20.12
CA GLY A 104 -5.22 -5.42 -19.31
C GLY A 104 -4.21 -5.57 -18.16
N VAL A 105 -2.92 -5.29 -18.42
CA VAL A 105 -1.87 -5.33 -17.37
C VAL A 105 -2.19 -4.34 -16.26
N PHE A 106 -2.58 -3.12 -16.64
CA PHE A 106 -2.96 -2.07 -15.71
C PHE A 106 -4.13 -2.52 -14.82
N GLU A 107 -5.21 -3.03 -15.42
CA GLU A 107 -6.38 -3.50 -14.68
C GLU A 107 -6.04 -4.62 -13.69
N VAL A 108 -5.24 -5.60 -14.13
CA VAL A 108 -4.83 -6.72 -13.27
C VAL A 108 -3.98 -6.23 -12.09
N LEU A 109 -2.92 -5.46 -12.35
CA LEU A 109 -1.98 -5.01 -11.32
C LEU A 109 -2.60 -3.96 -10.39
N ASN A 110 -3.40 -3.03 -10.90
CA ASN A 110 -4.14 -2.07 -10.09
C ASN A 110 -5.15 -2.80 -9.19
N GLY A 111 -5.88 -3.79 -9.73
CA GLY A 111 -6.79 -4.63 -8.95
C GLY A 111 -6.08 -5.41 -7.84
N GLU A 112 -4.92 -6.01 -8.11
CA GLU A 112 -4.09 -6.69 -7.10
C GLU A 112 -3.61 -5.71 -6.02
N ARG A 113 -3.10 -4.54 -6.43
CA ARG A 113 -2.64 -3.50 -5.53
C ARG A 113 -3.75 -3.03 -4.58
N ASN A 114 -4.96 -2.85 -5.10
CA ASN A 114 -6.11 -2.42 -4.29
C ASN A 114 -6.46 -3.46 -3.22
N LYS A 115 -6.39 -4.76 -3.57
CA LYS A 115 -6.59 -5.86 -2.61
C LYS A 115 -5.52 -5.87 -1.53
N VAL A 116 -4.26 -5.65 -1.90
CA VAL A 116 -3.14 -5.56 -0.95
C VAL A 116 -3.35 -4.38 -0.01
N ILE A 117 -3.60 -3.17 -0.52
CA ILE A 117 -3.86 -1.97 0.29
C ILE A 117 -5.01 -2.19 1.26
N ALA A 118 -6.13 -2.77 0.80
CA ALA A 118 -7.24 -3.11 1.68
C ALA A 118 -6.83 -4.13 2.77
N GLY A 119 -5.99 -5.11 2.42
CA GLY A 119 -5.42 -6.08 3.35
C GLY A 119 -4.54 -5.44 4.42
N ILE A 120 -3.69 -4.48 4.04
CA ILE A 120 -2.83 -3.72 4.96
C ILE A 120 -3.68 -2.98 6.00
N GLY A 121 -4.77 -2.32 5.57
CA GLY A 121 -5.69 -1.65 6.50
C GLY A 121 -6.31 -2.62 7.50
N ARG A 122 -6.83 -3.76 7.05
CA ARG A 122 -7.38 -4.80 7.94
C ARG A 122 -6.32 -5.35 8.91
N TYR A 123 -5.08 -5.50 8.44
CA TYR A 123 -3.96 -5.94 9.24
C TYR A 123 -3.66 -4.95 10.38
N ALA A 124 -3.57 -3.65 10.07
CA ALA A 124 -3.34 -2.60 11.06
C ALA A 124 -4.44 -2.56 12.12
N GLN A 125 -5.71 -2.65 11.71
CA GLN A 125 -6.83 -2.73 12.64
C GLN A 125 -6.74 -3.97 13.55
N GLY A 126 -6.29 -5.11 13.00
CA GLY A 126 -6.01 -6.32 13.77
C GLY A 126 -4.87 -6.14 14.79
N GLN A 127 -3.80 -5.43 14.42
CA GLN A 127 -2.70 -5.10 15.33
C GLN A 127 -3.15 -4.20 16.48
N ARG A 128 -4.01 -3.22 16.21
CA ARG A 128 -4.59 -2.35 17.25
C ARG A 128 -5.42 -3.13 18.27
N ARG A 129 -6.33 -3.99 17.81
CA ARG A 129 -7.14 -4.84 18.71
C ARG A 129 -6.27 -5.80 19.53
N MET A 130 -5.19 -6.31 18.94
CA MET A 130 -4.23 -7.14 19.67
C MET A 130 -3.48 -6.34 20.73
N ALA A 131 -3.06 -5.11 20.43
CA ALA A 131 -2.40 -4.22 21.39
C ALA A 131 -3.33 -3.84 22.56
N GLU A 132 -4.61 -3.57 22.29
CA GLU A 132 -5.63 -3.33 23.33
C GLU A 132 -5.77 -4.56 24.24
N ARG A 133 -5.92 -5.76 23.67
CA ARG A 133 -5.99 -7.01 24.44
C ARG A 133 -4.74 -7.28 25.30
N ILE A 134 -3.54 -6.99 24.78
CA ILE A 134 -2.29 -7.10 25.54
C ILE A 134 -2.26 -6.13 26.72
N ARG A 135 -2.79 -4.90 26.57
CA ARG A 135 -2.91 -3.94 27.68
C ARG A 135 -3.86 -4.45 28.75
N ASP A 136 -5.03 -4.92 28.36
CA ASP A 136 -6.01 -5.49 29.30
C ASP A 136 -5.45 -6.69 30.07
N GLU A 137 -4.63 -7.51 29.42
CA GLU A 137 -3.93 -8.63 30.06
C GLU A 137 -2.84 -8.17 31.04
N ALA A 138 -2.06 -7.16 30.66
CA ALA A 138 -1.06 -6.57 31.55
C ALA A 138 -1.70 -6.03 32.84
N ASP A 139 -2.84 -5.32 32.71
CA ASP A 139 -3.58 -4.76 33.84
C ASP A 139 -4.10 -5.87 34.77
N LYS A 140 -4.64 -6.96 34.21
CA LYS A 140 -5.11 -8.12 34.98
C LYS A 140 -3.97 -8.86 35.69
N ILE A 141 -2.82 -9.02 35.03
CA ILE A 141 -1.63 -9.63 35.64
C ILE A 141 -1.15 -8.77 36.80
N SER A 142 -1.08 -7.43 36.65
CA SER A 142 -0.72 -6.53 37.74
C SER A 142 -1.68 -6.66 38.92
N ALA A 143 -2.99 -6.58 38.66
CA ALA A 143 -4.01 -6.70 39.71
C ALA A 143 -3.94 -8.04 40.47
N THR A 144 -3.55 -9.12 39.79
CA THR A 144 -3.37 -10.43 40.42
C THR A 144 -2.12 -10.47 41.32
N LYS A 145 -1.04 -9.79 40.90
CA LYS A 145 0.22 -9.71 41.65
C LYS A 145 0.18 -8.76 42.83
N ASP A 146 -0.70 -7.76 42.78
CA ASP A 146 -0.89 -6.79 43.87
C ASP A 146 -1.94 -7.29 44.90
N GLY A 147 -2.52 -8.47 44.69
CA GLY A 147 -3.57 -9.04 45.54
C GLY A 147 -3.04 -9.76 46.80
N PRO A 148 -3.89 -9.97 47.83
CA PRO A 148 -3.51 -10.60 49.10
C PRO A 148 -2.91 -12.01 48.97
N SER A 149 -3.25 -12.74 47.89
CA SER A 149 -2.79 -14.09 47.59
C SER A 149 -1.42 -14.14 46.88
N ALA A 150 -0.78 -13.00 46.59
CA ALA A 150 0.48 -12.94 45.85
C ALA A 150 1.73 -13.29 46.68
N GLN A 151 1.57 -13.63 47.96
CA GLN A 151 2.67 -13.79 48.92
C GLN A 151 3.36 -15.17 48.85
N ASP A 152 2.73 -16.20 48.28
CA ASP A 152 3.34 -17.53 48.12
C ASP A 152 3.16 -18.02 46.66
N ALA A 153 4.27 -18.16 45.92
CA ALA A 153 4.27 -18.54 44.50
C ALA A 153 3.68 -19.94 44.24
N ARG A 154 3.54 -20.76 45.30
CA ARG A 154 2.94 -22.11 45.27
C ARG A 154 1.41 -22.10 45.25
N ASP A 155 0.79 -20.97 45.61
CA ASP A 155 -0.67 -20.79 45.64
C ASP A 155 -1.21 -19.96 44.47
N MET A 156 -0.36 -19.72 43.45
CA MET A 156 -0.77 -19.04 42.21
C MET A 156 -1.94 -19.79 41.57
N PRO A 157 -3.13 -19.16 41.43
CA PRO A 157 -4.27 -19.79 40.79
C PRO A 157 -3.92 -20.22 39.36
N LYS A 158 -4.44 -21.37 38.93
CA LYS A 158 -4.19 -21.91 37.59
C LYS A 158 -4.53 -20.87 36.50
N GLU A 159 -5.60 -20.11 36.73
CA GLU A 159 -6.07 -19.03 35.86
C GLU A 159 -5.03 -17.91 35.69
N ALA A 160 -4.25 -17.62 36.73
CA ALA A 160 -3.20 -16.61 36.68
C ALA A 160 -1.99 -17.08 35.84
N SER A 161 -1.61 -18.36 35.97
CA SER A 161 -0.56 -18.98 35.13
C SER A 161 -0.96 -19.07 33.64
N GLU A 162 -2.22 -19.41 33.38
CA GLU A 162 -2.78 -19.42 32.02
C GLU A 162 -2.81 -18.01 31.41
N LEU A 163 -3.17 -17.00 32.20
CA LEU A 163 -3.16 -15.60 31.78
C LEU A 163 -1.75 -15.11 31.43
N GLU A 164 -0.74 -15.41 32.27
CA GLU A 164 0.66 -15.05 32.00
C GLU A 164 1.19 -15.72 30.72
N THR A 165 0.87 -17.01 30.54
CA THR A 165 1.23 -17.76 29.33
C THR A 165 0.61 -17.11 28.08
N LYS A 166 -0.68 -16.80 28.14
CA LYS A 166 -1.41 -16.14 27.05
C LYS A 166 -0.81 -14.77 26.72
N PHE A 167 -0.53 -13.96 27.73
CA PHE A 167 0.10 -12.65 27.59
C PHE A 167 1.47 -12.73 26.90
N ALA A 168 2.30 -13.70 27.30
CA ALA A 168 3.60 -13.92 26.68
C ALA A 168 3.47 -14.28 25.19
N TRP A 169 2.53 -15.16 24.85
CA TRP A 169 2.24 -15.53 23.47
C TRP A 169 1.73 -14.35 22.64
N ASP A 170 0.75 -13.62 23.15
CA ASP A 170 0.15 -12.48 22.45
C ASP A 170 1.19 -11.37 22.20
N ARG A 171 2.06 -11.08 23.18
CA ARG A 171 3.19 -10.14 23.01
C ARG A 171 4.17 -10.59 21.93
N ARG A 172 4.55 -11.87 21.93
CA ARG A 172 5.45 -12.42 20.91
C ARG A 172 4.85 -12.28 19.52
N ILE A 173 3.60 -12.71 19.35
CA ILE A 173 2.89 -12.62 18.06
C ILE A 173 2.78 -11.16 17.61
N PHE A 174 2.46 -10.24 18.52
CA PHE A 174 2.39 -8.81 18.22
C PHE A 174 3.73 -8.27 17.73
N GLN A 175 4.84 -8.62 18.40
CA GLN A 175 6.16 -8.16 18.02
C GLN A 175 6.60 -8.71 16.65
N GLU A 176 6.42 -10.01 16.40
CA GLU A 176 6.73 -10.65 15.11
C GLU A 176 5.92 -10.00 13.97
N ARG A 177 4.63 -9.72 14.22
CA ARG A 177 3.75 -9.04 13.27
C ARG A 177 4.13 -7.59 13.02
N SER A 178 4.51 -6.85 14.07
CA SER A 178 4.97 -5.47 13.93
C SER A 178 6.26 -5.37 13.12
N GLN A 179 7.17 -6.34 13.26
CA GLN A 179 8.40 -6.40 12.47
C GLN A 179 8.13 -6.72 10.99
N SER A 180 7.16 -7.60 10.74
CA SER A 180 6.77 -8.00 9.38
C SER A 180 6.06 -6.88 8.59
N LEU A 181 5.59 -5.83 9.29
CA LEU A 181 4.84 -4.74 8.68
C LEU A 181 5.65 -3.99 7.61
N THR A 182 6.97 -3.86 7.78
CA THR A 182 7.86 -3.21 6.80
C THR A 182 7.74 -3.87 5.43
N TYR A 183 7.89 -5.20 5.37
CA TYR A 183 7.79 -5.97 4.13
C TYR A 183 6.38 -5.90 3.51
N VAL A 184 5.35 -5.91 4.36
CA VAL A 184 3.97 -5.78 3.92
C VAL A 184 3.72 -4.42 3.25
N CYS A 185 4.33 -3.35 3.78
CA CYS A 185 4.23 -2.00 3.24
C CYS A 185 5.03 -1.79 1.94
N GLU A 186 5.96 -2.66 1.60
CA GLU A 186 6.73 -2.61 0.35
C GLU A 186 5.96 -3.21 -0.84
N VAL A 187 5.04 -4.14 -0.60
CA VAL A 187 4.31 -4.87 -1.66
C VAL A 187 3.62 -3.94 -2.67
N PRO A 188 2.89 -2.88 -2.27
CA PRO A 188 2.27 -1.96 -3.24
C PRO A 188 3.30 -1.31 -4.18
N THR A 189 4.44 -0.90 -3.63
CA THR A 189 5.54 -0.29 -4.41
C THR A 189 6.13 -1.27 -5.42
N LEU A 190 6.31 -2.53 -5.04
CA LEU A 190 6.82 -3.56 -5.96
C LEU A 190 5.85 -3.84 -7.13
N LEU A 191 4.54 -3.81 -6.87
CA LEU A 191 3.52 -3.92 -7.92
C LEU A 191 3.55 -2.72 -8.87
N GLU A 192 3.71 -1.51 -8.34
CA GLU A 192 3.84 -0.27 -9.13
C GLU A 192 5.11 -0.27 -9.99
N GLN A 193 6.25 -0.68 -9.43
CA GLN A 193 7.51 -0.81 -10.17
C GLN A 193 7.37 -1.82 -11.32
N ARG A 194 6.77 -2.98 -11.05
CA ARG A 194 6.50 -4.00 -12.07
C ARG A 194 5.60 -3.45 -13.18
N LEU A 195 4.52 -2.75 -12.82
CA LEU A 195 3.62 -2.11 -13.78
C LEU A 195 4.39 -1.12 -14.67
N GLY A 196 5.24 -0.27 -14.08
CA GLY A 196 6.05 0.69 -14.82
C GLY A 196 7.07 0.03 -15.76
N GLU A 197 7.71 -1.06 -15.34
CA GLU A 197 8.62 -1.82 -16.21
C GLU A 197 7.89 -2.45 -17.40
N ILE A 198 6.75 -3.09 -17.16
CA ILE A 198 5.96 -3.70 -18.23
C ILE A 198 5.42 -2.62 -19.18
N ALA A 199 4.97 -1.48 -18.66
CA ALA A 199 4.53 -0.35 -19.46
C ALA A 199 5.64 0.09 -20.44
N ARG A 200 6.86 0.35 -19.93
CA ARG A 200 8.01 0.71 -20.78
C ARG A 200 8.33 -0.34 -21.84
N LYS A 201 8.26 -1.63 -21.48
CA LYS A 201 8.53 -2.74 -22.42
C LYS A 201 7.49 -2.82 -23.53
N ILE A 202 6.22 -2.54 -23.24
CA ILE A 202 5.16 -2.45 -24.25
C ILE A 202 5.37 -1.23 -25.13
N GLN A 203 5.67 -0.07 -24.54
CA GLN A 203 5.88 1.18 -25.26
C GLN A 203 7.05 1.12 -26.24
N ALA A 204 8.12 0.41 -25.90
CA ALA A 204 9.25 0.19 -26.79
C ALA A 204 8.90 -0.62 -28.05
N ARG A 205 7.70 -1.20 -28.12
CA ARG A 205 7.23 -2.08 -29.21
C ARG A 205 6.01 -1.55 -29.96
N LEU A 206 5.45 -0.43 -29.50
CA LEU A 206 4.43 0.33 -30.23
C LEU A 206 5.04 0.91 -31.50
#